data_AF-A0A7W6DDN4-F1
#
_entry.id   AF-A0A7W6DDN4-F1
#
_cell.length_a   1.000
_cell.length_b   1.000
_cell.length_c   1.000
_cell.angle_alpha   90.00
_cell.angle_beta   90.00
_cell.angle_gamma   90.00
#
_symmetry.space_group_name_H-M   'P 1'
#
loop_
_entity.id
_entity.type
_entity.pdbx_description
1 polymer ?
#
loop_
_entity_poly.entity_id
_entity_poly.type
_entity_poly.pdbx_seq_one_letter_code
_entity_poly.pdbx_strand_id
1 'polypeptide(L)'
;MNDQRPIADRPQDAASAVALATVEVTHDIGLHARPSVVFTRLAKSFPCAIGVEVNGDGVWLNGKSIVKIMGARIRKGFVLSIRAEGAAAAEAVAALRTLVERNFDEEKSHARSA
;
A
#
# COMPACT_ATOMS: atom_id res chain seq x y z
N MET A 1 -47.93 11.47 -20.15
CA MET A 1 -47.21 10.83 -21.28
C MET A 1 -45.78 11.36 -21.24
N ASN A 2 -44.94 10.77 -20.40
CA ASN A 2 -43.89 9.79 -20.75
C ASN A 2 -42.80 10.35 -21.67
N ASP A 3 -41.65 10.68 -21.10
CA ASP A 3 -40.34 10.42 -21.72
C ASP A 3 -39.28 10.28 -20.62
N GLN A 4 -39.38 9.15 -19.91
CA GLN A 4 -38.25 8.61 -19.15
C GLN A 4 -37.17 8.21 -20.15
N ARG A 5 -36.05 8.93 -20.17
CA ARG A 5 -34.82 8.43 -20.80
C ARG A 5 -34.20 7.40 -19.85
N PRO A 6 -34.07 6.12 -20.25
CA PRO A 6 -33.31 5.17 -19.47
C PRO A 6 -31.83 5.53 -19.61
N ILE A 7 -31.18 5.90 -18.50
CA ILE A 7 -29.72 5.87 -18.44
C ILE A 7 -29.31 4.41 -18.42
N ALA A 8 -29.02 3.89 -19.61
CA ALA A 8 -28.44 2.58 -19.80
C ALA A 8 -27.09 2.47 -19.08
N ASP A 9 -26.92 1.33 -18.42
CA ASP A 9 -25.69 0.55 -18.38
C ASP A 9 -24.42 1.26 -17.84
N ARG A 10 -24.12 0.98 -16.58
CA ARG A 10 -22.73 0.70 -16.23
C ARG A 10 -22.71 -0.64 -15.50
N PRO A 11 -22.09 -1.69 -16.04
CA PRO A 11 -21.82 -2.88 -15.26
C PRO A 11 -20.76 -2.47 -14.23
N GLN A 12 -21.18 -2.32 -12.97
CA GLN A 12 -20.27 -2.03 -11.85
C GLN A 12 -19.65 -3.30 -11.24
N ASP A 13 -19.91 -4.47 -11.83
CA ASP A 13 -19.52 -5.79 -11.28
C ASP A 13 -18.59 -6.60 -12.19
N ALA A 14 -17.59 -5.96 -12.78
CA ALA A 14 -16.39 -6.71 -13.16
C ALA A 14 -15.61 -6.99 -11.88
N ALA A 15 -15.79 -8.19 -11.30
CA ALA A 15 -15.16 -8.67 -10.08
C ALA A 15 -13.70 -8.18 -9.99
N SER A 16 -13.48 -7.08 -9.28
CA SER A 16 -12.16 -6.48 -9.16
C SER A 16 -11.34 -7.38 -8.25
N ALA A 17 -10.25 -7.92 -8.78
CA ALA A 17 -9.36 -8.78 -8.00
C ALA A 17 -8.94 -8.06 -6.71
N VAL A 18 -9.14 -8.71 -5.57
CA VAL A 18 -8.72 -8.22 -4.26
C VAL A 18 -7.62 -9.13 -3.75
N ALA A 19 -6.52 -8.53 -3.28
CA ALA A 19 -5.44 -9.23 -2.61
C ALA A 19 -5.18 -8.57 -1.26
N LEU A 20 -4.78 -9.38 -0.28
CA LEU A 20 -4.44 -8.95 1.07
C LEU A 20 -3.17 -9.67 1.52
N ALA A 21 -2.26 -8.96 2.16
CA ALA A 21 -1.17 -9.56 2.90
C ALA A 21 -0.86 -8.77 4.17
N THR A 22 -0.27 -9.47 5.12
CA THR A 22 0.19 -8.89 6.38
C THR A 22 1.70 -9.05 6.48
N VAL A 23 2.38 -8.00 6.95
CA VAL A 23 3.85 -7.99 7.10
C VAL A 23 4.26 -7.14 8.29
N GLU A 24 5.23 -7.63 9.07
CA GLU A 24 5.82 -6.86 10.16
C GLU A 24 6.91 -5.93 9.64
N VAL A 25 6.94 -4.69 10.13
CA VAL A 25 7.99 -3.73 9.81
C VAL A 25 9.21 -4.00 10.68
N THR A 26 10.29 -4.48 10.07
CA THR A 26 11.55 -4.75 10.77
C THR A 26 12.54 -3.57 10.71
N HIS A 27 12.28 -2.57 9.85
CA HIS A 27 13.11 -1.37 9.71
C HIS A 27 13.27 -0.61 11.01
N ASP A 28 14.51 -0.33 11.43
CA ASP A 28 14.83 0.23 12.74
C ASP A 28 14.09 1.53 13.07
N ILE A 29 13.87 2.38 12.07
CA ILE A 29 13.13 3.65 12.24
C ILE A 29 11.64 3.52 11.85
N GLY A 30 11.28 2.50 11.06
CA GLY A 30 9.96 2.35 10.43
C GLY A 30 9.81 3.12 9.10
N LEU A 31 8.57 3.46 8.70
CA LEU A 31 8.32 4.22 7.47
C LEU A 31 8.51 5.73 7.68
N HIS A 32 9.77 6.17 7.78
CA HIS A 32 10.14 7.59 7.70
C HIS A 32 10.18 8.08 6.25
N ALA A 33 10.73 9.27 6.01
CA ALA A 33 10.68 9.93 4.70
C ALA A 33 11.15 9.03 3.54
N ARG A 34 12.32 8.39 3.66
CA ARG A 34 12.92 7.61 2.57
C ARG A 34 12.21 6.27 2.32
N PRO A 35 11.89 5.43 3.33
CA PRO A 35 11.08 4.22 3.13
C PRO A 35 9.68 4.55 2.58
N SER A 36 9.09 5.66 3.04
CA SER A 36 7.77 6.12 2.56
C SER A 36 7.79 6.52 1.09
N VAL A 37 8.85 7.19 0.62
CA VAL A 37 9.02 7.51 -0.80
C VAL A 37 9.16 6.23 -1.62
N VAL A 38 9.98 5.27 -1.19
CA VAL A 38 10.18 4.01 -1.94
C VAL A 38 8.87 3.21 -2.00
N PHE A 39 8.19 3.05 -0.87
CA PHE A 39 6.91 2.37 -0.76
C PHE A 39 5.84 3.02 -1.64
N THR A 40 5.64 4.34 -1.51
CA THR A 40 4.58 5.03 -2.26
C THR A 40 4.88 5.11 -3.76
N ARG A 41 6.16 5.17 -4.16
CA ARG A 41 6.56 5.10 -5.56
C ARG A 41 6.23 3.75 -6.17
N LEU A 42 6.54 2.65 -5.47
CA LEU A 42 6.17 1.31 -5.89
C LEU A 42 4.64 1.14 -5.91
N ALA A 43 3.92 1.61 -4.88
CA ALA A 43 2.47 1.56 -4.88
C ALA A 43 1.86 2.30 -6.09
N LYS A 44 2.39 3.47 -6.44
CA LYS A 44 1.93 4.28 -7.58
C LYS A 44 2.16 3.62 -8.95
N SER A 45 3.10 2.67 -9.08
CA SER A 45 3.32 2.00 -10.37
C SER A 45 2.25 0.97 -10.72
N PHE A 46 1.39 0.57 -9.77
CA PHE A 46 0.33 -0.40 -10.01
C PHE A 46 -1.01 0.26 -10.38
N PRO A 47 -1.75 -0.27 -11.37
CA PRO A 47 -3.05 0.24 -11.81
C PRO A 47 -4.22 -0.23 -10.91
N CYS A 48 -4.02 -0.27 -9.59
CA CYS A 48 -5.03 -0.68 -8.61
C CYS A 48 -5.16 0.33 -7.46
N ALA A 49 -6.25 0.26 -6.69
CA ALA A 49 -6.30 0.92 -5.39
C ALA A 49 -5.41 0.15 -4.40
N ILE A 50 -4.74 0.86 -3.49
CA ILE A 50 -3.87 0.26 -2.47
C ILE A 50 -4.20 0.90 -1.12
N GLY A 51 -4.59 0.07 -0.17
CA GLY A 51 -4.86 0.40 1.21
C GLY A 51 -3.78 -0.16 2.15
N VAL A 52 -3.45 0.59 3.19
CA VAL A 52 -2.57 0.15 4.27
C VAL A 52 -3.28 0.39 5.60
N GLU A 53 -3.37 -0.63 6.43
CA GLU A 53 -3.83 -0.54 7.81
C GLU A 53 -2.66 -0.89 8.74
N VAL A 54 -2.64 -0.26 9.93
CA VAL A 54 -1.55 -0.39 10.88
C VAL A 54 -2.08 -1.02 12.17
N ASN A 55 -1.46 -2.11 12.60
CA ASN A 55 -1.80 -2.83 13.84
C ASN A 55 -3.27 -3.26 13.95
N GLY A 56 -3.97 -3.44 12.82
CA GLY A 56 -5.37 -3.88 12.83
C GLY A 56 -6.34 -2.87 13.45
N ASP A 57 -6.04 -1.56 13.37
CA ASP A 57 -6.85 -0.49 13.95
C ASP A 57 -8.18 -0.23 13.22
N GLY A 58 -8.45 -0.92 12.11
CA GLY A 58 -9.63 -0.75 11.26
C GLY A 58 -9.56 0.47 10.33
N VAL A 59 -8.47 1.25 10.36
CA VAL A 59 -8.32 2.48 9.60
C VAL A 59 -7.44 2.24 8.37
N TRP A 60 -8.08 2.24 7.20
CA TRP A 60 -7.39 2.07 5.92
C TRP A 60 -6.87 3.40 5.37
N LEU A 61 -5.56 3.49 5.22
CA LEU A 61 -4.85 4.62 4.64
C LEU A 61 -4.59 4.40 3.16
N ASN A 62 -4.61 5.47 2.36
CA ASN A 62 -4.23 5.39 0.95
C ASN A 62 -2.71 5.14 0.82
N GLY A 63 -2.34 3.93 0.41
CA GLY A 63 -0.95 3.49 0.25
C GLY A 63 -0.15 4.23 -0.83
N LYS A 64 -0.83 4.94 -1.73
CA LYS A 64 -0.21 5.80 -2.74
C LYS A 64 0.07 7.22 -2.23
N SER A 65 -0.44 7.60 -1.06
CA SER A 65 -0.24 8.93 -0.50
C SER A 65 0.89 8.94 0.52
N ILE A 66 2.02 9.54 0.14
CA ILE A 66 3.16 9.75 1.05
C ILE A 66 2.77 10.50 2.32
N VAL A 67 1.86 11.47 2.21
CA VAL A 67 1.37 12.24 3.36
C VAL A 67 0.63 11.35 4.35
N LYS A 68 -0.21 10.44 3.87
CA LYS A 68 -0.95 9.50 4.74
C LYS A 68 -0.02 8.48 5.38
N ILE A 69 0.91 7.91 4.61
CA ILE A 69 1.89 6.93 5.09
C ILE A 69 2.80 7.54 6.16
N MET A 70 3.40 8.71 5.92
CA MET A 70 4.24 9.37 6.92
C MET A 70 3.43 9.83 8.14
N GLY A 71 2.20 10.30 7.92
CA GLY A 71 1.29 10.73 9.00
C GLY A 71 0.90 9.60 9.96
N ALA A 72 0.93 8.35 9.49
CA ALA A 72 0.63 7.16 10.29
C ALA A 72 1.74 6.77 11.28
N ARG A 73 2.94 7.39 11.17
CA ARG A 73 4.08 7.18 12.08
C ARG A 73 4.40 5.70 12.31
N ILE A 74 4.38 4.90 11.25
CA ILE A 74 4.64 3.45 11.33
C ILE A 74 6.06 3.20 11.81
N ARG A 75 6.21 2.38 12.86
CA ARG A 75 7.49 2.06 13.52
C ARG A 75 7.86 0.58 13.36
N LYS A 76 9.09 0.25 13.77
CA LYS A 76 9.54 -1.14 13.94
C LYS A 76 8.56 -1.91 14.85
N GLY A 77 8.30 -3.17 14.51
CA GLY A 77 7.39 -4.05 15.22
C GLY A 77 5.91 -3.81 14.94
N PHE A 78 5.57 -2.79 14.12
CA PHE A 78 4.19 -2.62 13.69
C PHE A 78 3.84 -3.63 12.61
N VAL A 79 2.60 -4.10 12.65
CA VAL A 79 2.05 -5.02 11.67
C VAL A 79 1.30 -4.20 10.63
N LEU A 80 1.69 -4.32 9.36
CA LEU A 80 1.02 -3.67 8.24
C LEU A 80 0.13 -4.67 7.52
N SER A 81 -1.15 -4.35 7.39
CA SER A 81 -2.07 -5.02 6.47
C SER A 81 -2.10 -4.23 5.17
N ILE A 82 -1.73 -4.87 4.05
CA ILE A 82 -1.68 -4.26 2.72
C ILE A 82 -2.80 -4.89 1.89
N ARG A 83 -3.74 -4.07 1.43
CA ARG A 83 -4.84 -4.47 0.54
C ARG A 83 -4.65 -3.82 -0.82
N ALA A 84 -4.89 -4.57 -1.89
CA ALA A 84 -5.02 -3.99 -3.22
C ALA A 84 -6.30 -4.46 -3.90
N GLU A 85 -6.89 -3.58 -4.71
CA GLU A 85 -8.15 -3.82 -5.41
C GLU A 85 -8.06 -3.31 -6.84
N GLY A 86 -8.30 -4.20 -7.81
CA GLY A 86 -8.29 -3.89 -9.24
C GLY A 86 -7.21 -4.66 -10.01
N ALA A 87 -6.82 -4.13 -11.16
CA ALA A 87 -5.86 -4.79 -12.05
C ALA A 87 -4.48 -4.93 -11.37
N ALA A 88 -3.90 -6.13 -11.44
CA ALA A 88 -2.63 -6.47 -10.80
C ALA A 88 -2.63 -6.37 -9.25
N ALA A 89 -3.78 -6.52 -8.59
CA ALA A 89 -3.86 -6.46 -7.12
C ALA A 89 -2.93 -7.48 -6.42
N ALA A 90 -2.89 -8.73 -6.89
CA ALA A 90 -2.03 -9.76 -6.32
C ALA A 90 -0.54 -9.42 -6.46
N GLU A 91 -0.13 -8.94 -7.63
CA GLU A 91 1.24 -8.51 -7.90
C GLU A 91 1.63 -7.29 -7.05
N ALA A 92 0.72 -6.32 -6.92
CA ALA A 92 0.94 -5.13 -6.10
C ALA A 92 1.17 -5.49 -4.63
N VAL A 93 0.33 -6.35 -4.06
CA VAL A 93 0.46 -6.80 -2.66
C VAL A 93 1.75 -7.59 -2.46
N ALA A 94 2.06 -8.53 -3.37
CA ALA A 94 3.29 -9.31 -3.30
C ALA A 94 4.54 -8.41 -3.35
N ALA A 95 4.59 -7.48 -4.30
CA ALA A 95 5.72 -6.56 -4.45
C ALA A 95 5.89 -5.64 -3.24
N LEU A 96 4.80 -5.09 -2.71
CA LEU A 96 4.85 -4.22 -1.53
C LEU A 96 5.24 -4.99 -0.27
N ARG A 97 4.70 -6.19 -0.06
CA ARG A 97 5.12 -7.09 1.03
C ARG A 97 6.62 -7.37 0.94
N THR A 98 7.10 -7.79 -0.22
CA THR A 98 8.52 -8.07 -0.44
C THR A 98 9.40 -6.83 -0.22
N LEU A 99 8.94 -5.63 -0.58
CA LEU A 99 9.67 -4.39 -0.28
C LEU A 99 9.81 -4.16 1.22
N VAL A 100 8.74 -4.38 2.00
CA VAL A 100 8.80 -4.26 3.47
C VAL A 100 9.75 -5.31 4.06
N GLU A 101 9.67 -6.56 3.59
CA GLU A 101 10.56 -7.66 4.01
C GLU A 101 12.03 -7.39 3.68
N ARG A 102 12.29 -6.70 2.56
CA ARG A 102 13.63 -6.24 2.15
C ARG A 102 14.07 -4.95 2.84
N ASN A 103 13.37 -4.55 3.88
CA ASN A 103 13.73 -3.39 4.69
C ASN A 103 13.80 -2.09 3.84
N PHE A 104 12.87 -1.95 2.89
CA PHE A 104 12.77 -0.82 1.95
C PHE A 104 14.02 -0.56 1.10
N ASP A 105 14.88 -1.58 0.96
CA ASP A 105 16.19 -1.49 0.30
C ASP A 105 17.13 -0.45 0.93
N GLU A 106 16.97 -0.14 2.23
CA GLU A 106 17.80 0.82 2.95
C GLU A 106 18.98 0.20 3.70
N GLU A 107 18.99 -1.12 3.91
CA GLU A 107 19.94 -1.82 4.79
C GLU A 107 21.41 -1.88 4.29
N LYS A 108 21.80 -1.00 3.36
CA LYS A 108 23.21 -0.76 3.01
C LYS A 108 23.55 0.72 2.86
N SER A 109 23.30 1.50 3.90
CA SER A 109 23.92 2.83 4.05
C SER A 109 24.99 2.79 5.13
N HIS A 110 26.19 2.37 4.73
CA HIS A 110 27.50 2.59 5.35
C HIS A 110 27.58 2.64 6.90
N ALA A 111 28.07 1.53 7.48
CA ALA A 111 29.08 1.66 8.52
C ALA A 111 30.21 2.55 7.97
N ARG A 112 30.28 3.80 8.39
CA ARG A 112 31.47 4.62 8.19
C ARG A 112 32.40 4.26 9.33
N SER A 113 33.23 3.25 9.10
CA SER A 113 34.45 3.04 9.87
C SER A 113 35.31 4.30 9.70
N ALA A 114 35.45 5.07 10.77
CA ALA A 114 36.49 6.06 10.96
C ALA A 114 36.84 6.06 12.45
#